data_AF-A0A3A6CLE6-F1
#
_entry.id   AF-A0A3A6CLE6-F1
#
_cell.length_a   1.000
_cell.length_b   1.000
_cell.length_c   1.000
_cell.angle_alpha   90.00
_cell.angle_beta   90.00
_cell.angle_gamma   90.00
#
_symmetry.space_group_name_H-M   'P 1'
#
loop_
_entity.id
_entity.type
_entity.pdbx_description
1 polymer ?
#
loop_
_entity_poly.entity_id
_entity_poly.type
_entity_poly.pdbx_seq_one_letter_code
_entity_poly.pdbx_strand_id
1 'polypeptide(L)'
;MSAASKGRKLTDEQRARLSAALKGKNGKPVIQYDAEGNVIAEYSSVIEAAEKTGLDAGNISHCARGERRTVGGFIFKYKVSHK
;
A
#
# COMPACT_ATOMS: atom_id res chain seq x y z
N MET A 1 15.38 24.86 -9.92
CA MET A 1 13.91 24.96 -9.75
C MET A 1 13.35 23.54 -9.66
N SER A 2 12.96 23.10 -8.46
CA SER A 2 12.50 21.73 -8.21
C SER A 2 11.09 21.50 -8.76
N ALA A 3 10.98 20.77 -9.87
CA ALA A 3 9.70 20.26 -10.36
C ALA A 3 9.40 18.92 -9.66
N ALA A 4 8.73 18.99 -8.51
CA ALA A 4 8.22 17.82 -7.81
C ALA A 4 7.04 17.24 -8.60
N SER A 5 7.26 16.13 -9.30
CA SER A 5 6.20 15.37 -9.98
C SER A 5 5.29 14.70 -8.94
N LYS A 6 4.21 15.41 -8.60
CA LYS A 6 3.14 15.01 -7.69
C LYS A 6 2.32 13.87 -8.31
N GLY A 7 2.34 12.70 -7.67
CA GLY A 7 1.33 11.63 -7.76
C GLY A 7 0.92 11.15 -9.16
N ARG A 8 1.66 10.21 -9.75
CA ARG A 8 1.11 9.36 -10.82
C ARG A 8 0.05 8.43 -10.20
N LYS A 9 -1.22 8.60 -10.61
CA LYS A 9 -2.30 7.67 -10.28
C LYS A 9 -2.14 6.43 -11.17
N LEU A 10 -1.90 5.27 -10.57
CA LEU A 10 -1.80 3.99 -11.28
C LEU A 10 -3.18 3.63 -11.86
N THR A 11 -3.23 3.23 -13.13
CA THR A 11 -4.46 2.83 -13.82
C THR A 11 -4.86 1.40 -13.41
N ASP A 12 -6.17 1.14 -13.37
CA ASP A 12 -6.79 -0.14 -12.94
C ASP A 12 -6.18 -1.39 -13.61
N GLU A 13 -5.65 -1.25 -14.83
CA GLU A 13 -5.11 -2.35 -15.63
C GLU A 13 -3.72 -2.83 -15.17
N GLN A 14 -2.90 -1.93 -14.62
CA GLN A 14 -1.59 -2.31 -14.06
C GLN A 14 -1.75 -3.09 -12.74
N ARG A 15 -2.93 -2.98 -12.12
CA ARG A 15 -3.24 -3.53 -10.79
C ARG A 15 -3.50 -5.04 -10.80
N ALA A 16 -4.14 -5.56 -11.85
CA ALA A 16 -4.44 -6.99 -11.96
C ALA A 16 -3.18 -7.86 -12.19
N ARG A 17 -2.11 -7.30 -12.79
CA ARG A 17 -0.85 -8.04 -13.02
C ARG A 17 -0.01 -8.21 -11.76
N LEU A 18 -0.10 -7.29 -10.80
CA LEU A 18 0.71 -7.32 -9.57
C LEU A 18 0.21 -8.36 -8.57
N SER A 19 -1.11 -8.62 -8.49
CA SER A 19 -1.65 -9.60 -7.54
C SER A 19 -1.39 -11.05 -7.90
N ALA A 20 -1.36 -11.37 -9.19
CA ALA A 20 -0.98 -12.70 -9.67
C ALA A 20 0.51 -13.01 -9.42
N ALA A 21 1.40 -12.01 -9.50
CA ALA A 21 2.85 -12.21 -9.45
C ALA A 21 3.43 -12.40 -8.04
N LEU A 22 2.68 -12.05 -6.99
CA LEU A 22 3.15 -12.12 -5.59
C LEU A 22 2.39 -13.16 -4.73
N LYS A 23 1.51 -13.95 -5.36
CA LYS A 23 0.78 -15.07 -4.77
C LYS A 23 1.73 -16.23 -4.42
N GLY A 24 2.48 -16.11 -3.33
CA GLY A 24 3.37 -17.19 -2.85
C GLY A 24 4.47 -16.81 -1.87
N LYS A 25 4.67 -15.52 -1.55
CA LYS A 25 5.68 -15.10 -0.56
C LYS A 25 4.99 -14.52 0.65
N ASN A 26 5.23 -15.11 1.84
CA ASN A 26 4.84 -14.65 3.19
C ASN A 26 4.40 -13.17 3.20
N GLY A 27 3.10 -12.95 2.99
CA GLY A 27 2.53 -11.63 2.91
C GLY A 27 2.69 -10.97 4.28
N LYS A 28 3.37 -9.82 4.34
CA LYS A 28 3.38 -9.02 5.55
C LYS A 28 2.01 -8.35 5.66
N PRO A 29 1.21 -8.64 6.70
CA PRO A 29 -0.08 -8.00 6.87
C PRO A 29 0.10 -6.48 7.03
N VAL A 30 -0.82 -5.71 6.46
CA VAL A 30 -0.81 -4.25 6.51
C VAL A 30 -2.15 -3.71 6.95
N ILE A 31 -2.10 -2.62 7.69
CA ILE A 31 -3.27 -1.90 8.18
C ILE A 31 -3.33 -0.58 7.43
N GLN A 32 -4.49 -0.29 6.86
CA GLN A 32 -4.84 0.98 6.26
C GLN A 32 -5.50 1.88 7.31
N TYR A 33 -5.01 3.11 7.37
CA TYR A 33 -5.53 4.18 8.20
C TYR A 33 -5.96 5.36 7.33
N ASP A 34 -6.90 6.14 7.84
CA ASP A 34 -7.31 7.41 7.27
C ASP A 34 -6.26 8.51 7.50
N ALA A 35 -6.44 9.68 6.89
CA ALA A 35 -5.60 10.85 7.10
C ALA A 35 -5.58 11.31 8.57
N GLU A 36 -6.64 11.01 9.31
CA GLU A 36 -6.76 11.25 10.76
C GLU A 36 -6.08 10.18 11.62
N GLY A 37 -5.61 9.08 11.03
CA GLY A 37 -5.00 7.96 11.76
C GLY A 37 -5.99 6.93 12.30
N ASN A 38 -7.25 6.98 11.86
CA ASN A 38 -8.27 5.98 12.19
C ASN A 38 -8.09 4.72 11.34
N VAL A 39 -8.17 3.53 11.92
CA VAL A 39 -8.10 2.26 11.16
C VAL A 39 -9.33 2.14 10.26
N ILE A 40 -9.12 2.02 8.95
CA ILE A 40 -10.18 1.80 7.96
C ILE A 40 -10.33 0.31 7.67
N ALA A 41 -9.20 -0.35 7.40
CA ALA A 41 -9.17 -1.73 6.96
C ALA A 41 -7.85 -2.40 7.32
N GLU A 42 -7.90 -3.72 7.54
CA GLU A 42 -6.73 -4.57 7.71
C GLU A 42 -6.66 -5.56 6.56
N TYR A 43 -5.46 -5.74 6.03
CA TYR A 43 -5.18 -6.65 4.92
C TYR A 43 -4.13 -7.67 5.34
N SER A 44 -4.32 -8.90 4.89
CA SER A 44 -3.37 -9.98 5.16
C SER A 44 -2.06 -9.80 4.40
N SER A 45 -2.03 -8.94 3.38
CA SER A 45 -0.83 -8.60 2.62
C SER A 45 -0.92 -7.24 1.93
N VAL A 46 0.24 -6.66 1.56
CA VAL A 46 0.32 -5.46 0.72
C VAL A 46 -0.36 -5.61 -0.64
N ILE A 47 -0.51 -6.85 -1.11
CA ILE A 47 -1.16 -7.16 -2.38
C ILE A 47 -2.67 -7.07 -2.26
N GLU A 48 -3.21 -7.70 -1.21
CA GLU A 48 -4.62 -7.59 -0.92
C GLU A 48 -5.02 -6.12 -0.68
N ALA A 49 -4.16 -5.36 0.01
CA ALA A 49 -4.32 -3.92 0.15
C ALA A 49 -4.31 -3.20 -1.21
N ALA A 50 -3.35 -3.51 -2.09
CA ALA A 50 -3.26 -2.93 -3.42
C ALA A 50 -4.53 -3.17 -4.25
N GLU A 51 -4.99 -4.43 -4.28
CA GLU A 51 -6.20 -4.85 -5.00
C GLU A 51 -7.43 -4.09 -4.51
N LYS A 52 -7.65 -4.07 -3.19
CA LYS A 52 -8.84 -3.44 -2.58
C LYS A 52 -8.81 -1.92 -2.69
N THR A 53 -7.66 -1.30 -2.49
CA THR A 53 -7.61 0.16 -2.31
C THR A 53 -7.49 0.94 -3.60
N GLY A 54 -6.65 0.51 -4.53
CA GLY A 54 -6.23 1.52 -5.48
C GLY A 54 -4.86 1.33 -6.09
N LEU A 55 -3.97 0.87 -5.22
CA LEU A 55 -2.69 1.53 -5.11
C LEU A 55 -1.59 0.55 -5.45
N ASP A 56 -0.45 1.05 -5.90
CA ASP A 56 0.72 0.20 -6.11
C ASP A 56 1.12 -0.50 -4.82
N ALA A 57 1.24 -1.83 -4.86
CA ALA A 57 1.82 -2.60 -3.78
C ALA A 57 3.23 -2.10 -3.40
N GLY A 58 4.00 -1.58 -4.37
CA GLY A 58 5.29 -0.94 -4.13
C GLY A 58 5.15 0.36 -3.31
N ASN A 59 4.23 1.24 -3.69
CA ASN A 59 3.97 2.47 -2.93
C ASN A 59 3.44 2.16 -1.53
N ILE A 60 2.51 1.20 -1.40
CA ILE A 60 2.00 0.73 -0.11
C ILE A 60 3.14 0.20 0.75
N SER A 61 4.05 -0.61 0.18
CA SER A 61 5.20 -1.15 0.91
C SER A 61 6.14 -0.05 1.40
N HIS A 62 6.46 0.93 0.55
CA HIS A 62 7.28 2.07 0.94
C HIS A 62 6.60 2.91 2.04
N CYS A 63 5.29 3.09 1.97
CA CYS A 63 4.52 3.76 3.02
C CYS A 63 4.51 2.99 4.34
N ALA A 64 4.29 1.67 4.26
CA ALA A 64 4.30 0.78 5.40
C ALA A 64 5.67 0.68 6.08
N ARG A 65 6.76 0.96 5.35
CA ARG A 65 8.13 1.12 5.89
C ARG A 65 8.40 2.49 6.51
N GLY A 66 7.53 3.48 6.28
CA GLY A 66 7.75 4.87 6.70
C GLY A 66 8.53 5.74 5.71
N GLU A 67 8.87 5.23 4.52
CA GLU A 67 9.52 6.02 3.46
C GLU A 67 8.56 7.03 2.81
N ARG A 68 7.25 6.77 2.91
CA ARG A 68 6.17 7.66 2.44
C ARG A 68 5.22 7.93 3.59
N ARG A 69 4.84 9.20 3.77
CA ARG A 69 3.86 9.61 4.79
C ARG A 69 2.45 9.13 4.49
N THR A 70 2.04 9.14 3.22
CA THR A 70 0.72 8.72 2.73
C THR A 70 0.82 8.18 1.30
N VAL A 71 -0.15 7.36 0.89
CA VAL A 71 -0.32 6.86 -0.49
C VAL A 71 -1.78 6.94 -0.85
N GLY A 72 -2.10 7.66 -1.92
CA GLY A 72 -3.49 7.80 -2.38
C GLY A 72 -4.42 8.52 -1.40
N GLY A 73 -3.89 9.21 -0.38
CA GLY A 73 -4.68 9.84 0.70
C GLY A 73 -4.81 8.99 1.97
N PHE A 74 -4.35 7.74 1.93
CA PHE A 74 -4.40 6.82 3.07
C PHE A 74 -2.99 6.56 3.63
N ILE A 75 -2.92 6.11 4.88
CA ILE A 75 -1.68 5.71 5.55
C ILE A 75 -1.67 4.18 5.64
N PHE A 76 -0.57 3.54 5.26
CA PHE A 76 -0.41 2.10 5.43
C PHE A 76 0.69 1.82 6.45
N LYS A 77 0.51 0.83 7.33
CA LYS A 77 1.56 0.34 8.24
C LYS A 77 1.58 -1.17 8.27
N TYR A 78 2.79 -1.75 8.39
CA TYR A 78 2.91 -3.19 8.62
C TYR A 78 2.39 -3.55 10.01
N LYS A 79 1.56 -4.59 10.06
CA LYS A 79 1.24 -5.30 11.29
C LYS A 79 2.45 -6.16 11.62
N VAL A 80 3.37 -5.59 12.41
CA VAL A 80 4.56 -6.30 12.88
C VAL A 80 4.11 -7.47 13.74
N SER A 81 4.20 -8.68 13.18
CA SER A 81 4.14 -9.89 13.98
C SER A 81 5.52 -10.05 14.61
N HIS A 82 5.66 -9.61 15.86
CA HIS A 82 6.80 -10.00 16.67
C HIS A 82 6.74 -11.53 16.80
N LYS A 83 7.78 -12.20 16.32
CA LYS A 83 7.96 -13.64 16.48
C LYS A 83 8.75 -13.90 17.76
#